data_AF-A0A7X7VCR6-F1
#
_entry.id   AF-A0A7X7VCR6-F1
#
_cell.length_a   1.000
_cell.length_b   1.000
_cell.length_c   1.000
_cell.angle_alpha   90.00
_cell.angle_beta   90.00
_cell.angle_gamma   90.00
#
_symmetry.space_group_name_H-M   'P 1'
#
loop_
_entity.id
_entity.type
_entity.pdbx_description
1 polymer ?
#
loop_
_entity_poly.entity_id
_entity_poly.type
_entity_poly.pdbx_seq_one_letter_code
_entity_poly.pdbx_strand_id
1 'polypeptide(L)'
;MRKMGTFLFISVIFLLFAGCGRTPDGAKAGAGRKAGQTAGERAGASSPALSPGVAAFGYPVGGEPWYFVRGGLALAELPEGAGADAAWSVDRVVVDGERTRDFLVYQDGREIDKHAVKAARGRVAFEVKARRVWAPGAESEMTVDLVEPVSGDIRVVTAKGTAPAGRGYWDPAWKNYLALVVSEDHGFDRAAYPVHATLGILADYIRSADEVRVVRADRREGGDVVYTEVPSQVTDLVTWNDPAVLGIEEKDAATGAKVVRYHPTTSFDVAFLADVAARSKATYLVFYNNPGAAAPAYPAGLAVTKGKGLARTVENPFYRITLHEASGHIYEIFEKATGTTLEHKLETNGAVHWNPDVYAPPHAWYHSSDW
;
A
#
# COMPACT_ATOMS: atom_id res chain seq x y z
N MET A 1 -29.91 8.00 31.19
CA MET A 1 -28.60 8.33 30.59
C MET A 1 -27.84 7.04 30.35
N ARG A 2 -27.90 6.49 29.14
CA ARG A 2 -27.14 5.30 28.71
C ARG A 2 -26.15 5.75 27.63
N LYS A 3 -24.85 5.58 27.87
CA LYS A 3 -23.82 5.74 26.83
C LYS A 3 -23.67 4.38 26.15
N MET A 4 -24.01 4.29 24.86
CA MET A 4 -23.70 3.13 24.02
C MET A 4 -22.29 3.32 23.45
N GLY A 5 -21.42 2.34 23.68
CA GLY A 5 -20.09 2.28 23.07
C GLY A 5 -20.20 1.97 21.59
N THR A 6 -19.53 2.78 20.77
CA THR A 6 -19.42 2.60 19.33
C THR A 6 -18.31 1.59 19.03
N PHE A 7 -18.65 0.45 18.43
CA PHE A 7 -17.68 -0.49 17.87
C PHE A 7 -17.12 0.05 16.55
N LEU A 8 -15.81 0.01 16.41
CA LEU A 8 -15.05 0.52 15.28
C LEU A 8 -14.87 -0.62 14.24
N PHE A 9 -15.49 -0.47 13.07
CA PHE A 9 -15.17 -1.26 11.88
C PHE A 9 -14.23 -0.41 11.01
N ILE A 10 -12.97 -0.83 10.84
CA ILE A 10 -12.03 -0.21 9.89
C ILE A 10 -12.18 -0.96 8.57
N SER A 11 -12.68 -0.26 7.55
CA SER A 11 -12.63 -0.75 6.17
C SER A 11 -11.23 -0.50 5.62
N VAL A 12 -10.46 -1.57 5.39
CA VAL A 12 -9.21 -1.51 4.64
C VAL A 12 -9.58 -1.50 3.15
N ILE A 13 -9.44 -0.34 2.50
CA ILE A 13 -9.59 -0.23 1.04
C ILE A 13 -8.27 -0.68 0.41
N PHE A 14 -8.27 -1.87 -0.19
CA PHE A 14 -7.24 -2.28 -1.13
C PHE A 14 -7.50 -1.61 -2.49
N LEU A 15 -6.64 -0.68 -2.88
CA LEU A 15 -6.55 -0.25 -4.28
C LEU A 15 -5.73 -1.28 -5.06
N LEU A 16 -6.40 -2.34 -5.53
CA LEU A 16 -5.90 -3.20 -6.59
C LEU A 16 -6.25 -2.54 -7.93
N PHE A 17 -5.26 -2.01 -8.64
CA PHE A 17 -5.43 -1.63 -10.05
C PHE A 17 -5.45 -2.91 -10.90
N ALA A 18 -6.64 -3.50 -11.04
CA ALA A 18 -6.96 -4.48 -12.07
C ALA A 18 -7.98 -3.84 -13.02
N GLY A 19 -7.49 -3.24 -14.10
CA GLY A 19 -8.35 -2.74 -15.18
C GLY A 19 -8.90 -3.91 -15.99
N CYS A 20 -10.24 -4.03 -16.04
CA CYS A 20 -11.05 -4.43 -17.19
C CYS A 20 -12.52 -4.60 -16.74
N GLY A 21 -13.42 -3.73 -17.23
CA GLY A 21 -14.86 -3.94 -17.10
C GLY A 21 -15.68 -2.67 -17.27
N ARG A 22 -16.48 -2.61 -18.34
CA ARG A 22 -17.36 -1.51 -18.76
C ARG A 22 -18.31 -1.03 -17.66
N THR A 23 -18.51 0.29 -17.58
CA THR A 23 -19.59 0.94 -16.82
C THR A 23 -20.95 0.75 -17.49
N PRO A 24 -22.03 0.42 -16.75
CA PRO A 24 -23.39 0.61 -17.21
C PRO A 24 -23.87 2.04 -16.95
N ASP A 25 -24.57 2.60 -17.94
CA ASP A 25 -25.24 3.89 -17.89
C ASP A 25 -26.42 3.91 -16.90
N GLY A 26 -26.56 5.04 -16.20
CA GLY A 26 -27.86 5.61 -15.87
C GLY A 26 -28.42 5.34 -14.47
N ALA A 27 -28.32 6.35 -13.59
CA ALA A 27 -29.39 6.68 -12.65
C ALA A 27 -29.27 8.14 -12.18
N LYS A 28 -30.30 8.94 -12.48
CA LYS A 28 -30.53 10.28 -11.95
C LYS A 28 -31.21 10.19 -10.58
N ALA A 29 -30.77 11.04 -9.64
CA ALA A 29 -31.52 11.72 -8.55
C ALA A 29 -30.50 12.01 -7.43
N GLY A 30 -30.47 13.12 -6.72
CA GLY A 30 -31.38 14.25 -6.58
C GLY A 30 -30.76 15.22 -5.56
N ALA A 31 -31.25 16.46 -5.56
CA ALA A 31 -30.67 17.62 -4.91
C ALA A 31 -30.73 17.60 -3.36
N GLY A 32 -29.77 18.30 -2.75
CA GLY A 32 -30.00 19.06 -1.50
C GLY A 32 -29.02 18.77 -0.35
N ARG A 33 -28.09 19.71 -0.09
CA ARG A 33 -28.18 20.72 0.99
C ARG A 33 -26.78 21.20 1.40
N LYS A 34 -26.58 22.52 1.35
CA LYS A 34 -25.37 23.21 1.80
C LYS A 34 -25.20 23.09 3.32
N ALA A 35 -24.03 22.67 3.77
CA ALA A 35 -23.53 22.89 5.12
C ALA A 35 -22.12 23.49 5.01
N GLY A 36 -21.89 24.59 5.71
CA GLY A 36 -20.68 25.40 5.61
C GLY A 36 -19.44 24.68 6.13
N GLN A 37 -18.40 24.64 5.30
CA GLN A 37 -17.03 24.33 5.71
C GLN A 37 -16.29 25.64 5.95
N THR A 38 -15.80 25.79 7.18
CA THR A 38 -14.73 26.74 7.51
C THR A 38 -13.54 25.95 8.02
N ALA A 39 -12.37 26.32 7.50
CA ALA A 39 -11.02 26.06 8.00
C ALA A 39 -10.60 24.59 8.25
N GLY A 40 -9.82 24.04 7.33
CA GLY A 40 -9.02 22.85 7.62
C GLY A 40 -8.51 22.04 6.42
N GLU A 41 -8.37 22.61 5.22
CA GLU A 41 -7.82 21.90 4.05
C GLU A 41 -6.53 22.59 3.56
N ARG A 42 -5.42 22.19 4.17
CA ARG A 42 -4.07 22.12 3.58
C ARG A 42 -3.62 20.70 3.93
N ALA A 43 -3.18 19.80 3.06
CA ALA A 43 -2.65 19.96 1.72
C ALA A 43 -2.62 18.58 1.02
N GLY A 44 -3.19 18.49 -0.18
CA GLY A 44 -2.44 17.96 -1.31
C GLY A 44 -1.89 19.19 -2.01
N ALA A 45 -0.78 19.75 -1.52
CA ALA A 45 -0.14 20.85 -2.22
C ALA A 45 0.24 20.31 -3.60
N SER A 46 -0.46 20.75 -4.65
CA SER A 46 -0.09 20.42 -6.01
C SER A 46 1.36 20.86 -6.16
N SER A 47 2.25 19.87 -6.31
CA SER A 47 3.66 20.17 -6.54
C SER A 47 3.74 21.05 -7.79
N PRO A 48 4.52 22.15 -7.76
CA PRO A 48 4.54 23.13 -8.82
C PRO A 48 4.75 22.45 -10.18
N ALA A 49 4.09 22.99 -11.20
CA ALA A 49 4.19 22.44 -12.54
C ALA A 49 5.66 22.44 -13.00
N LEU A 50 6.11 21.33 -13.59
CA LEU A 50 7.45 21.20 -14.13
C LEU A 50 7.56 21.95 -15.46
N SER A 51 8.74 22.52 -15.69
CA SER A 51 9.05 23.06 -17.01
C SER A 51 9.15 21.93 -18.04
N PRO A 52 8.70 22.12 -19.28
CA PRO A 52 8.86 21.13 -20.33
C PRO A 52 10.32 20.70 -20.52
N GLY A 53 10.55 19.41 -20.74
CA GLY A 53 11.87 18.81 -20.90
C GLY A 53 12.58 18.47 -19.59
N VAL A 54 12.04 18.86 -18.43
CA VAL A 54 12.66 18.63 -17.12
C VAL A 54 12.03 17.44 -16.41
N ALA A 55 12.86 16.54 -15.90
CA ALA A 55 12.44 15.47 -15.00
C ALA A 55 12.74 15.83 -13.53
N ALA A 56 11.80 15.51 -12.65
CA ALA A 56 11.93 15.59 -11.20
C ALA A 56 11.75 14.20 -10.58
N PHE A 57 12.29 14.02 -9.38
CA PHE A 57 12.37 12.73 -8.72
C PHE A 57 11.67 12.78 -7.37
N GLY A 58 11.00 11.68 -7.02
CA GLY A 58 10.23 11.61 -5.79
C GLY A 58 10.40 10.31 -5.03
N TYR A 59 10.04 10.40 -3.76
CA TYR A 59 10.13 9.35 -2.76
C TYR A 59 8.74 8.92 -2.29
N PRO A 60 8.59 7.67 -1.83
CA PRO A 60 7.35 7.19 -1.22
C PRO A 60 7.18 7.72 0.21
N VAL A 61 6.89 9.01 0.37
CA VAL A 61 6.72 9.68 1.68
C VAL A 61 5.36 10.38 1.78
N GLY A 62 4.83 10.54 2.99
CA GLY A 62 3.63 11.35 3.25
C GLY A 62 2.37 10.89 2.50
N GLY A 63 2.24 9.58 2.28
CA GLY A 63 1.13 8.99 1.53
C GLY A 63 1.41 8.79 0.03
N GLU A 64 2.55 9.22 -0.49
CA GLU A 64 3.05 8.74 -1.78
C GLU A 64 3.48 7.27 -1.61
N PRO A 65 2.97 6.31 -2.42
CA PRO A 65 3.28 4.90 -2.23
C PRO A 65 4.54 4.44 -2.99
N TRP A 66 5.13 5.26 -3.88
CA TRP A 66 6.21 4.76 -4.73
C TRP A 66 7.29 5.81 -5.07
N TYR A 67 8.49 5.28 -5.35
CA TYR A 67 9.54 6.06 -6.00
C TYR A 67 9.12 6.41 -7.41
N PHE A 68 9.36 7.65 -7.82
CA PHE A 68 8.93 8.11 -9.12
C PHE A 68 9.92 9.02 -9.83
N VAL A 69 9.78 9.03 -11.15
CA VAL A 69 10.28 10.09 -12.03
C VAL A 69 9.05 10.81 -12.58
N ARG A 70 9.00 12.13 -12.48
CA ARG A 70 7.96 13.00 -13.02
C ARG A 70 8.57 13.85 -14.13
N GLY A 71 8.13 13.69 -15.36
CA GLY A 71 8.59 14.50 -16.50
C GLY A 71 7.60 15.59 -16.85
N GLY A 72 8.07 16.83 -16.97
CA GLY A 72 7.33 17.90 -17.66
C GLY A 72 7.51 17.77 -19.17
N LEU A 73 6.41 17.66 -19.91
CA LEU A 73 6.41 17.28 -21.32
C LEU A 73 5.63 18.30 -22.14
N ALA A 74 6.11 18.59 -23.35
CA ALA A 74 5.35 19.41 -24.27
C ALA A 74 5.61 19.04 -25.73
N LEU A 75 4.53 19.13 -26.53
CA LEU A 75 4.59 19.20 -27.98
C LEU A 75 4.41 20.67 -28.37
N ALA A 76 5.47 21.30 -28.89
CA ALA A 76 5.51 22.73 -29.15
C ALA A 76 4.63 23.18 -30.32
N GLU A 77 4.44 22.32 -31.32
CA GLU A 77 3.65 22.58 -32.53
C GLU A 77 2.67 21.44 -32.77
N LEU A 78 1.41 21.79 -33.01
CA LEU A 78 0.38 20.82 -33.37
C LEU A 78 0.49 20.45 -34.86
N PRO A 79 0.24 19.19 -35.24
CA PRO A 79 0.08 18.81 -36.63
C PRO A 79 -1.02 19.63 -37.31
N GLU A 80 -0.87 19.86 -38.61
CA GLU A 80 -1.88 20.54 -39.42
C GLU A 80 -3.22 19.77 -39.34
N GLY A 81 -4.31 20.47 -39.00
CA GLY A 81 -5.63 19.86 -38.84
C GLY A 81 -5.94 19.32 -37.44
N ALA A 82 -4.98 19.28 -36.51
CA ALA A 82 -5.27 18.96 -35.12
C ALA A 82 -6.06 20.11 -34.47
N GLY A 83 -7.33 19.86 -34.14
CA GLY A 83 -8.21 20.85 -33.53
C GLY A 83 -7.67 21.35 -32.19
N ALA A 84 -7.96 22.61 -31.84
CA ALA A 84 -7.53 23.20 -30.57
C ALA A 84 -8.07 22.46 -29.32
N ASP A 85 -9.18 21.73 -29.47
CA ASP A 85 -9.81 20.93 -28.41
C ASP A 85 -9.56 19.41 -28.55
N ALA A 86 -8.64 19.01 -29.43
CA ALA A 86 -8.30 17.61 -29.67
C ALA A 86 -7.77 16.96 -28.38
N ALA A 87 -8.29 15.76 -28.05
CA ALA A 87 -7.91 14.98 -26.89
C ALA A 87 -6.85 13.94 -27.28
N TRP A 88 -5.60 14.21 -26.91
CA TRP A 88 -4.45 13.35 -27.18
C TRP A 88 -4.37 12.22 -26.16
N SER A 89 -3.76 11.11 -26.57
CA SER A 89 -3.57 9.93 -25.70
C SER A 89 -2.09 9.68 -25.40
N VAL A 90 -1.78 9.43 -24.13
CA VAL A 90 -0.49 8.85 -23.71
C VAL A 90 -0.58 7.32 -23.81
N ASP A 91 0.08 6.75 -24.81
CA ASP A 91 0.02 5.30 -25.08
C ASP A 91 1.12 4.52 -24.37
N ARG A 92 2.36 5.01 -24.47
CA ARG A 92 3.54 4.35 -23.93
C ARG A 92 4.42 5.34 -23.19
N VAL A 93 4.90 4.92 -22.02
CA VAL A 93 5.89 5.62 -21.21
C VAL A 93 7.09 4.70 -21.05
N VAL A 94 8.28 5.23 -21.30
CA VAL A 94 9.56 4.55 -21.12
C VAL A 94 10.44 5.43 -20.24
N VAL A 95 11.06 4.83 -19.22
CA VAL A 95 12.02 5.51 -18.35
C VAL A 95 13.31 4.69 -18.34
N ASP A 96 14.42 5.33 -18.72
CA ASP A 96 15.75 4.73 -18.84
C ASP A 96 15.77 3.45 -19.70
N GLY A 97 15.04 3.48 -20.82
CA GLY A 97 14.93 2.36 -21.76
C GLY A 97 13.93 1.26 -21.37
N GLU A 98 13.35 1.31 -20.17
CA GLU A 98 12.37 0.34 -19.70
C GLU A 98 10.93 0.88 -19.78
N ARG A 99 10.00 0.08 -20.30
CA ARG A 99 8.59 0.47 -20.37
C ARG A 99 7.98 0.47 -18.97
N THR A 100 7.32 1.57 -18.61
CA THR A 100 6.55 1.69 -17.37
C THR A 100 5.06 1.60 -17.67
N ARG A 101 4.37 0.68 -17.00
CA ARG A 101 2.90 0.54 -17.07
C ARG A 101 2.18 1.32 -15.98
N ASP A 102 2.86 1.53 -14.84
CA ASP A 102 2.36 2.25 -13.68
C ASP A 102 2.73 3.73 -13.79
N PHE A 103 1.84 4.54 -14.35
CA PHE A 103 2.04 5.98 -14.45
C PHE A 103 0.72 6.75 -14.33
N LEU A 104 0.83 8.03 -13.99
CA LEU A 104 -0.27 8.98 -13.89
C LEU A 104 0.02 10.17 -14.81
N VAL A 105 -1.01 10.73 -15.41
CA VAL A 105 -0.91 11.89 -16.32
C VAL A 105 -1.51 13.11 -15.64
N TYR A 106 -0.80 14.24 -15.70
CA TYR A 106 -1.24 15.50 -15.12
C TYR A 106 -1.30 16.60 -16.18
N GLN A 107 -2.30 17.46 -16.08
CA GLN A 107 -2.40 18.70 -16.85
C GLN A 107 -2.90 19.81 -15.92
N ASP A 108 -2.24 20.96 -15.96
CA ASP A 108 -2.53 22.11 -15.08
C ASP A 108 -2.57 21.74 -13.58
N GLY A 109 -1.67 20.85 -13.18
CA GLY A 109 -1.53 20.39 -11.79
C GLY A 109 -2.64 19.44 -11.31
N ARG A 110 -3.48 18.94 -12.21
CA ARG A 110 -4.54 17.97 -11.92
C ARG A 110 -4.29 16.67 -12.65
N GLU A 111 -4.55 15.56 -11.97
CA GLU A 111 -4.56 14.24 -12.62
C GLU A 111 -5.71 14.18 -13.63
N ILE A 112 -5.41 13.65 -14.82
CA ILE A 112 -6.37 13.48 -15.91
C ILE A 112 -6.31 12.07 -16.45
N ASP A 113 -7.37 11.66 -17.15
CA ASP A 113 -7.35 10.42 -17.94
C ASP A 113 -6.25 10.52 -19.01
N LYS A 114 -5.51 9.42 -19.20
CA LYS A 114 -4.39 9.38 -20.16
C LYS A 114 -4.83 9.59 -21.61
N HIS A 115 -6.12 9.46 -21.93
CA HIS A 115 -6.73 9.72 -23.24
C HIS A 115 -7.35 11.12 -23.36
N ALA A 116 -7.16 11.99 -22.36
CA ALA A 116 -7.80 13.29 -22.26
C ALA A 116 -6.81 14.47 -22.23
N VAL A 117 -5.59 14.29 -22.76
CA VAL A 117 -4.58 15.36 -22.78
C VAL A 117 -4.98 16.41 -23.81
N LYS A 118 -5.29 17.63 -23.37
CA LYS A 118 -5.79 18.68 -24.29
C LYS A 118 -4.67 19.55 -24.82
N ALA A 119 -4.83 20.00 -26.06
CA ALA A 119 -4.05 21.12 -26.57
C ALA A 119 -4.56 22.44 -25.94
N ALA A 120 -3.65 23.38 -25.72
CA ALA A 120 -3.96 24.73 -25.29
C ALA A 120 -2.97 25.70 -25.92
N ARG A 121 -3.49 26.75 -26.58
CA ARG A 121 -2.68 27.79 -27.24
C ARG A 121 -1.67 27.23 -28.26
N GLY A 122 -2.10 26.26 -29.07
CA GLY A 122 -1.28 25.70 -30.14
C GLY A 122 -0.17 24.75 -29.67
N ARG A 123 -0.20 24.31 -28.41
CA ARG A 123 0.74 23.32 -27.87
C ARG A 123 0.01 22.29 -27.01
N VAL A 124 0.62 21.12 -26.83
CA VAL A 124 0.22 20.17 -25.80
C VAL A 124 1.23 20.27 -24.68
N ALA A 125 0.81 20.59 -23.46
CA ALA A 125 1.68 20.64 -22.28
C ALA A 125 1.04 19.84 -21.15
N PHE A 126 1.81 18.92 -20.58
CA PHE A 126 1.34 17.96 -19.58
C PHE A 126 2.53 17.40 -18.81
N GLU A 127 2.27 16.53 -17.85
CA GLU A 127 3.30 15.84 -17.11
C GLU A 127 2.93 14.37 -16.96
N VAL A 128 3.95 13.53 -16.83
CA VAL A 128 3.79 12.11 -16.52
C VAL A 128 4.57 11.81 -15.25
N LYS A 129 3.89 11.21 -14.26
CA LYS A 129 4.52 10.65 -13.06
C LYS A 129 4.58 9.14 -13.23
N ALA A 130 5.77 8.60 -13.44
CA ALA A 130 5.99 7.19 -13.73
C ALA A 130 6.67 6.50 -12.54
N ARG A 131 6.18 5.32 -12.15
CA ARG A 131 6.82 4.51 -11.12
C ARG A 131 8.20 4.07 -11.59
N ARG A 132 9.22 4.50 -10.85
CA ARG A 132 10.61 4.21 -11.18
C ARG A 132 11.47 4.34 -9.93
N VAL A 133 12.21 3.28 -9.64
CA VAL A 133 13.31 3.34 -8.67
C VAL A 133 14.50 4.01 -9.35
N TRP A 134 15.18 4.90 -8.63
CA TRP A 134 16.33 5.64 -9.12
C TRP A 134 17.43 5.67 -8.05
N ALA A 135 18.67 5.86 -8.51
CA ALA A 135 19.84 5.94 -7.65
C ALA A 135 20.29 7.40 -7.47
N PRO A 136 20.96 7.74 -6.36
CA PRO A 136 21.50 9.08 -6.13
C PRO A 136 22.35 9.57 -7.31
N GLY A 137 22.07 10.78 -7.82
CA GLY A 137 22.84 11.37 -8.91
C GLY A 137 22.71 10.69 -10.28
N ALA A 138 21.85 9.68 -10.42
CA ALA A 138 21.63 9.01 -11.69
C ALA A 138 20.97 9.96 -12.71
N GLU A 139 21.49 9.97 -13.94
CA GLU A 139 20.78 10.58 -15.06
C GLU A 139 19.59 9.72 -15.45
N SER A 140 18.47 10.37 -15.76
CA SER A 140 17.26 9.69 -16.22
C SER A 140 16.66 10.37 -17.43
N GLU A 141 16.15 9.56 -18.35
CA GLU A 141 15.42 9.98 -19.53
C GLU A 141 14.05 9.32 -19.53
N MET A 142 13.00 10.14 -19.60
CA MET A 142 11.63 9.70 -19.82
C MET A 142 11.22 10.03 -21.26
N THR A 143 10.77 9.03 -22.01
CA THR A 143 10.13 9.22 -23.30
C THR A 143 8.67 8.78 -23.25
N VAL A 144 7.81 9.54 -23.93
CA VAL A 144 6.37 9.32 -23.96
C VAL A 144 5.87 9.37 -25.39
N ASP A 145 5.17 8.32 -25.80
CA ASP A 145 4.46 8.23 -27.07
C ASP A 145 3.08 8.88 -26.90
N LEU A 146 2.91 10.03 -27.54
CA LEU A 146 1.69 10.81 -27.56
C LEU A 146 0.98 10.58 -28.91
N VAL A 147 -0.23 10.02 -28.85
CA VAL A 147 -1.03 9.66 -30.02
C VAL A 147 -1.97 10.81 -30.37
N GLU A 148 -1.90 11.26 -31.63
CA GLU A 148 -2.80 12.25 -32.19
C GLU A 148 -4.19 11.62 -32.45
N PRO A 149 -5.29 12.27 -32.02
CA PRO A 149 -6.61 11.63 -32.02
C PRO A 149 -7.26 11.39 -33.38
N VAL A 150 -6.88 12.09 -34.44
CA VAL A 150 -7.53 12.01 -35.76
C VAL A 150 -6.82 11.01 -36.68
N SER A 151 -5.51 11.17 -36.83
CA SER A 151 -4.61 10.38 -37.67
C SER A 151 -4.12 9.10 -36.99
N GLY A 152 -4.05 9.08 -35.64
CA GLY A 152 -3.37 8.04 -34.90
C GLY A 152 -1.84 8.15 -34.94
N ASP A 153 -1.30 9.24 -35.50
CA ASP A 153 0.14 9.46 -35.56
C ASP A 153 0.76 9.55 -34.17
N ILE A 154 1.92 8.92 -34.00
CA ILE A 154 2.67 8.93 -32.74
C ILE A 154 3.71 10.05 -32.77
N ARG A 155 3.68 10.90 -31.73
CA ARG A 155 4.68 11.91 -31.45
C ARG A 155 5.41 11.56 -30.16
N VAL A 156 6.73 11.49 -30.22
CA VAL A 156 7.55 11.20 -29.04
C VAL A 156 7.97 12.51 -28.40
N VAL A 157 7.69 12.66 -27.11
CA VAL A 157 8.16 13.77 -26.28
C VAL A 157 9.05 13.25 -25.16
N THR A 158 10.02 14.06 -24.74
CA THR A 158 11.09 13.62 -23.82
C THR A 158 11.27 14.60 -22.66
N ALA A 159 11.56 14.06 -21.48
CA ALA A 159 12.03 14.80 -20.32
C ALA A 159 13.33 14.18 -19.79
N LYS A 160 14.26 15.02 -19.34
CA LYS A 160 15.56 14.59 -18.79
C LYS A 160 15.81 15.26 -17.45
N GLY A 161 16.54 14.57 -16.58
CA GLY A 161 16.98 15.15 -15.31
C GLY A 161 17.98 14.26 -14.62
N THR A 162 18.62 14.82 -13.60
CA THR A 162 19.54 14.09 -12.73
C THR A 162 18.87 13.93 -11.38
N ALA A 163 18.82 12.69 -10.89
CA ALA A 163 18.30 12.36 -9.58
C ALA A 163 19.06 13.16 -8.50
N PRO A 164 18.39 13.60 -7.43
CA PRO A 164 19.06 14.32 -6.36
C PRO A 164 20.19 13.46 -5.78
N ALA A 165 21.24 14.10 -5.26
CA ALA A 165 22.37 13.42 -4.63
C ALA A 165 22.01 12.79 -3.25
N GLY A 166 20.75 12.93 -2.83
CA GLY A 166 20.20 12.30 -1.63
C GLY A 166 20.09 10.78 -1.75
N ARG A 167 19.56 10.13 -0.71
CA ARG A 167 19.27 8.71 -0.60
C ARG A 167 18.15 8.36 -1.57
N GLY A 168 18.47 7.61 -2.63
CA GLY A 168 17.50 7.01 -3.54
C GLY A 168 16.78 5.84 -2.87
N TYR A 169 16.75 4.70 -3.54
CA TYR A 169 16.22 3.46 -2.98
C TYR A 169 16.86 3.08 -1.63
N TRP A 170 16.05 2.57 -0.69
CA TRP A 170 16.48 2.24 0.67
C TRP A 170 17.71 1.32 0.74
N ASP A 171 17.59 0.11 0.18
CA ASP A 171 18.67 -0.88 0.15
C ASP A 171 18.59 -1.70 -1.15
N PRO A 172 19.57 -1.55 -2.07
CA PRO A 172 19.60 -2.29 -3.34
C PRO A 172 19.65 -3.82 -3.22
N ALA A 173 19.94 -4.39 -2.05
CA ALA A 173 19.91 -5.83 -1.83
C ALA A 173 18.48 -6.39 -1.90
N TRP A 174 17.47 -5.59 -1.52
CA TRP A 174 16.06 -5.92 -1.69
C TRP A 174 15.61 -5.50 -3.09
N LYS A 175 15.07 -6.44 -3.87
CA LYS A 175 14.73 -6.16 -5.28
C LYS A 175 13.33 -5.61 -5.46
N ASN A 176 12.46 -5.81 -4.48
CA ASN A 176 11.07 -5.44 -4.58
C ASN A 176 10.54 -4.85 -3.28
N TYR A 177 9.46 -4.08 -3.41
CA TYR A 177 8.70 -3.58 -2.27
C TYR A 177 7.22 -3.43 -2.63
N LEU A 178 6.38 -3.56 -1.60
CA LEU A 178 4.98 -3.11 -1.58
C LEU A 178 4.89 -1.88 -0.69
N ALA A 179 3.88 -1.03 -0.92
CA ALA A 179 3.66 0.15 -0.09
C ALA A 179 2.32 0.06 0.64
N LEU A 180 2.37 0.35 1.93
CA LEU A 180 1.24 0.49 2.82
C LEU A 180 1.12 1.96 3.20
N VAL A 181 0.08 2.61 2.70
CA VAL A 181 -0.25 3.99 3.07
C VAL A 181 -1.26 3.95 4.21
N VAL A 182 -0.82 4.33 5.40
CA VAL A 182 -1.67 4.38 6.59
C VAL A 182 -2.14 5.81 6.78
N SER A 183 -3.45 6.01 6.82
CA SER A 183 -4.07 7.34 6.98
C SER A 183 -4.77 7.41 8.34
N GLU A 184 -4.61 8.53 9.03
CA GLU A 184 -5.36 8.85 10.23
C GLU A 184 -6.24 10.05 9.93
N ASP A 185 -7.55 9.86 9.78
CA ASP A 185 -8.45 10.91 9.32
C ASP A 185 -9.27 11.55 10.46
N HIS A 186 -9.21 11.00 11.68
CA HIS A 186 -10.09 11.41 12.78
C HIS A 186 -9.48 12.47 13.71
N GLY A 187 -8.22 12.85 13.48
CA GLY A 187 -7.54 13.88 14.25
C GLY A 187 -6.87 13.40 15.54
N PHE A 188 -6.44 12.14 15.57
CA PHE A 188 -5.70 11.56 16.69
C PHE A 188 -4.26 11.31 16.31
N ASP A 189 -3.32 11.63 17.18
CA ASP A 189 -1.96 11.12 17.05
C ASP A 189 -1.94 9.64 17.40
N ARG A 190 -1.61 8.80 16.42
CA ARG A 190 -1.45 7.36 16.58
C ARG A 190 0.03 7.10 16.83
N ALA A 191 0.37 6.75 18.06
CA ALA A 191 1.71 6.30 18.41
C ALA A 191 1.70 4.79 18.63
N ALA A 192 2.64 4.07 18.01
CA ALA A 192 2.81 2.64 18.09
C ALA A 192 1.49 1.86 17.88
N TYR A 193 0.67 2.30 16.93
CA TYR A 193 -0.63 1.71 16.67
C TYR A 193 -0.48 0.42 15.86
N PRO A 194 -1.13 -0.70 16.27
CA PRO A 194 -0.95 -1.97 15.58
C PRO A 194 -1.52 -1.92 14.17
N VAL A 195 -0.70 -2.33 13.21
CA VAL A 195 -1.09 -2.55 11.82
C VAL A 195 -0.83 -4.02 11.50
N HIS A 196 -1.85 -4.68 10.94
CA HIS A 196 -1.76 -6.04 10.42
C HIS A 196 -2.30 -6.02 8.99
N ALA A 197 -1.51 -6.53 8.05
CA ALA A 197 -1.84 -6.54 6.64
C ALA A 197 -1.47 -7.89 6.02
N THR A 198 -2.39 -8.44 5.23
CA THR A 198 -2.14 -9.60 4.36
C THR A 198 -1.67 -9.11 3.00
N LEU A 199 -0.57 -9.67 2.52
CA LEU A 199 0.08 -9.32 1.26
C LEU A 199 0.17 -10.55 0.36
N GLY A 200 0.13 -10.33 -0.95
CA GLY A 200 0.31 -11.36 -1.97
C GLY A 200 1.37 -10.92 -3.00
N ILE A 201 2.30 -11.81 -3.29
CA ILE A 201 3.38 -11.61 -4.27
C ILE A 201 3.55 -12.85 -5.15
N LEU A 202 4.29 -12.72 -6.25
CA LEU A 202 4.68 -13.88 -7.05
C LEU A 202 5.58 -14.80 -6.22
N ALA A 203 5.37 -16.12 -6.34
CA ALA A 203 6.02 -17.08 -5.45
C ALA A 203 7.55 -17.04 -5.54
N ASP A 204 8.09 -16.80 -6.74
CA ASP A 204 9.54 -16.78 -6.96
C ASP A 204 10.24 -15.54 -6.36
N TYR A 205 9.48 -14.59 -5.80
CA TYR A 205 10.04 -13.35 -5.24
C TYR A 205 10.31 -13.44 -3.73
N ILE A 206 10.06 -14.58 -3.09
CA ILE A 206 10.36 -14.78 -1.67
C ILE A 206 10.65 -16.25 -1.41
N ARG A 207 11.61 -16.54 -0.53
CA ARG A 207 11.90 -17.93 -0.12
C ARG A 207 11.62 -18.18 1.34
N SER A 208 11.64 -17.13 2.16
CA SER A 208 11.33 -17.22 3.58
C SER A 208 10.84 -15.87 4.13
N ALA A 209 10.20 -15.93 5.30
CA ALA A 209 9.80 -14.74 6.05
C ALA A 209 11.00 -13.84 6.43
N ASP A 210 12.20 -14.41 6.52
CA ASP A 210 13.43 -13.68 6.86
C ASP A 210 13.82 -12.63 5.81
N GLU A 211 13.28 -12.71 4.60
CA GLU A 211 13.56 -11.75 3.53
C GLU A 211 12.69 -10.49 3.61
N VAL A 212 11.71 -10.46 4.50
CA VAL A 212 10.75 -9.34 4.60
C VAL A 212 11.23 -8.29 5.59
N ARG A 213 11.17 -7.02 5.19
CA ARG A 213 11.45 -5.86 6.06
C ARG A 213 10.38 -4.80 5.91
N VAL A 214 9.88 -4.28 7.03
CA VAL A 214 9.02 -3.10 7.04
C VAL A 214 9.88 -1.88 7.30
N VAL A 215 9.74 -0.86 6.46
CA VAL A 215 10.54 0.36 6.52
C VAL A 215 9.63 1.56 6.42
N ARG A 216 9.71 2.45 7.40
CA ARG A 216 9.05 3.75 7.33
C ARG A 216 9.91 4.71 6.51
N ALA A 217 9.27 5.42 5.58
CA ALA A 217 9.90 6.45 4.79
C ALA A 217 9.35 7.82 5.20
N ASP A 218 10.22 8.67 5.73
CA ASP A 218 9.88 10.04 6.16
C ASP A 218 10.72 11.07 5.42
N ARG A 219 10.21 12.30 5.32
CA ARG A 219 10.99 13.44 4.84
C ARG A 219 11.58 14.20 6.02
N ARG A 220 12.90 14.41 6.02
CA ARG A 220 13.53 15.31 7.00
C ARG A 220 13.21 16.77 6.71
N GLU A 221 13.15 17.57 7.76
CA GLU A 221 13.07 19.02 7.64
C GLU A 221 14.26 19.55 6.84
N GLY A 222 13.97 20.35 5.80
CA GLY A 222 15.00 20.93 4.92
C GLY A 222 15.71 19.96 3.98
N GLY A 223 15.27 18.71 3.82
CA GLY A 223 16.06 17.75 3.03
C GLY A 223 15.37 16.50 2.52
N ASP A 224 16.19 15.47 2.54
CA ASP A 224 16.07 14.19 1.85
C ASP A 224 15.22 13.16 2.62
N VAL A 225 14.96 12.01 2.00
CA VAL A 225 14.24 10.90 2.64
C VAL A 225 15.09 10.23 3.73
N VAL A 226 14.43 9.81 4.80
CA VAL A 226 14.99 8.95 5.85
C VAL A 226 14.20 7.66 5.87
N TYR A 227 14.94 6.56 5.83
CA TYR A 227 14.40 5.23 5.98
C TYR A 227 14.70 4.71 7.39
N THR A 228 13.67 4.26 8.07
CA THR A 228 13.78 3.64 9.39
C THR A 228 13.14 2.27 9.31
N GLU A 229 13.94 1.20 9.48
CA GLU A 229 13.39 -0.15 9.62
C GLU A 229 12.53 -0.21 10.88
N VAL A 230 11.33 -0.76 10.74
CA VAL A 230 10.33 -0.89 11.79
C VAL A 230 10.30 -2.36 12.22
N PRO A 231 10.44 -2.66 13.52
CA PRO A 231 10.23 -4.01 14.02
C PRO A 231 8.90 -4.58 13.54
N SER A 232 8.97 -5.73 12.89
CA SER A 232 7.83 -6.37 12.25
C SER A 232 7.86 -7.87 12.44
N GLN A 233 6.69 -8.49 12.46
CA GLN A 233 6.53 -9.93 12.46
C GLN A 233 5.86 -10.35 11.15
N VAL A 234 6.37 -11.43 10.55
CA VAL A 234 5.74 -12.08 9.41
C VAL A 234 5.17 -13.42 9.84
N THR A 235 3.91 -13.66 9.51
CA THR A 235 3.20 -14.92 9.79
C THR A 235 2.49 -15.42 8.54
N ASP A 236 1.95 -16.63 8.61
CA ASP A 236 1.03 -17.18 7.61
C ASP A 236 1.59 -17.16 6.16
N LEU A 237 2.90 -17.39 6.03
CA LEU A 237 3.58 -17.51 4.75
C LEU A 237 3.12 -18.80 4.06
N VAL A 238 2.26 -18.66 3.06
CA VAL A 238 1.65 -19.77 2.32
C VAL A 238 1.88 -19.55 0.83
N THR A 239 2.36 -20.59 0.15
CA THR A 239 2.57 -20.56 -1.31
C THR A 239 1.54 -21.43 -2.01
N TRP A 240 0.80 -20.85 -2.94
CA TRP A 240 -0.01 -21.57 -3.91
C TRP A 240 0.81 -21.79 -5.19
N ASN A 241 0.96 -23.06 -5.57
CA ASN A 241 1.70 -23.48 -6.76
C ASN A 241 1.15 -24.84 -7.23
N ASP A 242 -0.08 -24.87 -7.75
CA ASP A 242 -0.73 -26.10 -8.22
C ASP A 242 -0.30 -26.42 -9.66
N PRO A 243 0.52 -27.46 -9.91
CA PRO A 243 0.99 -27.77 -11.26
C PRO A 243 -0.14 -28.20 -12.20
N ALA A 244 -1.23 -28.78 -11.68
CA ALA A 244 -2.35 -29.22 -12.50
C ALA A 244 -3.11 -28.02 -13.08
N VAL A 245 -3.25 -26.94 -12.31
CA VAL A 245 -3.87 -25.68 -12.77
C VAL A 245 -2.90 -24.89 -13.65
N LEU A 246 -1.64 -24.78 -13.24
CA LEU A 246 -0.62 -24.01 -13.97
C LEU A 246 -0.25 -24.65 -15.31
N GLY A 247 -0.42 -25.96 -15.45
CA GLY A 247 -0.19 -26.71 -16.68
C GLY A 247 -1.31 -26.60 -17.71
N ILE A 248 -2.45 -25.96 -17.39
CA ILE A 248 -3.55 -25.78 -18.34
C ILE A 248 -3.08 -24.85 -19.46
N GLU A 249 -3.01 -25.41 -20.68
CA GLU A 249 -2.72 -24.62 -21.87
C GLU A 249 -3.99 -24.01 -22.43
N GLU A 250 -4.03 -22.69 -22.47
CA GLU A 250 -5.09 -21.94 -23.12
C GLU A 250 -4.54 -21.04 -24.21
N LYS A 251 -5.33 -20.86 -25.27
CA LYS A 251 -5.01 -19.98 -26.37
C LYS A 251 -6.18 -19.04 -26.63
N ASP A 252 -5.85 -17.79 -26.91
CA ASP A 252 -6.83 -16.80 -27.35
C ASP A 252 -7.43 -17.25 -28.69
N ALA A 253 -8.76 -17.27 -28.79
CA ALA A 253 -9.45 -17.85 -29.93
C ALA A 253 -9.23 -17.05 -31.24
N ALA A 254 -8.94 -15.76 -31.15
CA ALA A 254 -8.76 -14.89 -32.32
C ALA A 254 -7.31 -14.87 -32.81
N THR A 255 -6.35 -14.85 -31.88
CA THR A 255 -4.92 -14.66 -32.17
C THR A 255 -4.10 -15.95 -32.09
N GLY A 256 -4.64 -16.99 -31.45
CA GLY A 256 -3.91 -18.23 -31.16
C GLY A 256 -2.80 -18.08 -30.13
N ALA A 257 -2.62 -16.89 -29.55
CA ALA A 257 -1.57 -16.61 -28.56
C ALA A 257 -1.86 -17.34 -27.25
N LYS A 258 -0.81 -17.80 -26.57
CA LYS A 258 -0.93 -18.45 -25.26
C LYS A 258 -1.49 -17.45 -24.24
N VAL A 259 -2.52 -17.87 -23.51
CA VAL A 259 -3.11 -17.11 -22.40
C VAL A 259 -2.56 -17.67 -21.09
N VAL A 260 -1.83 -16.84 -20.34
CA VAL A 260 -1.38 -17.18 -18.98
C VAL A 260 -2.40 -16.62 -18.01
N ARG A 261 -3.24 -17.50 -17.43
CA ARG A 261 -4.27 -17.08 -16.46
C ARG A 261 -3.77 -16.99 -15.03
N TYR A 262 -2.86 -17.88 -14.67
CA TYR A 262 -2.45 -18.09 -13.29
C TYR A 262 -0.93 -17.99 -13.18
N HIS A 263 -0.48 -17.35 -12.12
CA HIS A 263 0.91 -17.36 -11.69
C HIS A 263 0.96 -17.93 -10.27
N PRO A 264 1.98 -18.71 -9.91
CA PRO A 264 2.20 -19.11 -8.52
C PRO A 264 2.34 -17.86 -7.64
N THR A 265 1.70 -17.87 -6.48
CA THR A 265 1.69 -16.73 -5.56
C THR A 265 1.98 -17.17 -4.14
N THR A 266 2.71 -16.33 -3.42
CA THR A 266 2.91 -16.47 -1.98
C THR A 266 2.16 -15.36 -1.28
N SER A 267 1.30 -15.73 -0.32
CA SER A 267 0.66 -14.81 0.61
C SER A 267 1.33 -14.88 1.96
N PHE A 268 1.34 -13.76 2.69
CA PHE A 268 1.80 -13.70 4.07
C PHE A 268 1.17 -12.51 4.78
N ASP A 269 1.16 -12.61 6.10
CA ASP A 269 0.74 -11.55 6.98
C ASP A 269 1.96 -10.79 7.51
N VAL A 270 1.85 -9.47 7.61
CA VAL A 270 2.84 -8.63 8.27
C VAL A 270 2.17 -7.80 9.36
N ALA A 271 2.73 -7.87 10.57
CA ALA A 271 2.29 -7.11 11.73
C ALA A 271 3.42 -6.20 12.22
N PHE A 272 3.11 -4.93 12.48
CA PHE A 272 4.06 -3.95 12.99
C PHE A 272 3.32 -2.82 13.73
N LEU A 273 4.07 -1.97 14.43
CA LEU A 273 3.54 -0.80 15.12
C LEU A 273 3.82 0.45 14.28
N ALA A 274 2.77 1.19 13.94
CA ALA A 274 2.83 2.38 13.11
C ALA A 274 2.64 3.66 13.93
N ASP A 275 3.44 4.67 13.63
CA ASP A 275 3.18 6.05 14.04
C ASP A 275 2.55 6.83 12.88
N VAL A 276 1.45 7.53 13.16
CA VAL A 276 0.75 8.40 12.21
C VAL A 276 0.22 9.61 12.97
N ALA A 277 0.63 10.82 12.57
CA ALA A 277 0.12 12.05 13.19
C ALA A 277 -1.36 12.27 12.83
N ALA A 278 -2.06 13.03 13.66
CA ALA A 278 -3.44 13.44 13.44
C ALA A 278 -3.67 14.03 12.03
N ARG A 279 -4.71 13.56 11.32
CA ARG A 279 -5.07 14.06 9.96
C ARG A 279 -3.92 13.96 8.94
N SER A 280 -3.10 12.92 9.06
CA SER A 280 -1.93 12.74 8.20
C SER A 280 -1.88 11.35 7.59
N LYS A 281 -0.91 11.17 6.68
CA LYS A 281 -0.59 9.89 6.07
C LYS A 281 0.86 9.56 6.30
N ALA A 282 1.13 8.29 6.58
CA ALA A 282 2.47 7.73 6.62
C ALA A 282 2.60 6.62 5.56
N THR A 283 3.78 6.53 4.95
CA THR A 283 4.09 5.45 4.01
C THR A 283 5.05 4.47 4.67
N TYR A 284 4.64 3.20 4.71
CA TYR A 284 5.46 2.07 5.10
C TYR A 284 5.72 1.20 3.87
N LEU A 285 6.97 0.83 3.67
CA LEU A 285 7.43 0.00 2.58
C LEU A 285 7.71 -1.40 3.12
N VAL A 286 7.08 -2.41 2.53
CA VAL A 286 7.35 -3.81 2.83
C VAL A 286 8.29 -4.33 1.75
N PHE A 287 9.58 -4.33 2.04
CA PHE A 287 10.62 -4.84 1.16
C PHE A 287 10.72 -6.36 1.25
N TYR A 288 10.99 -6.99 0.10
CA TYR A 288 11.16 -8.44 -0.05
C TYR A 288 12.08 -8.75 -1.24
N ASN A 289 12.26 -10.04 -1.54
CA ASN A 289 13.17 -10.52 -2.58
C ASN A 289 14.63 -10.15 -2.29
N ASN A 290 15.11 -10.54 -1.11
CA ASN A 290 16.52 -10.49 -0.75
C ASN A 290 16.96 -11.88 -0.29
N PRO A 291 17.42 -12.73 -1.21
CA PRO A 291 17.84 -14.08 -0.88
C PRO A 291 19.05 -14.13 0.09
N GLY A 292 19.81 -13.05 0.22
CA GLY A 292 20.93 -12.97 1.15
C GLY A 292 20.57 -12.45 2.54
N ALA A 293 19.30 -12.15 2.80
CA ALA A 293 18.88 -11.56 4.08
C ALA A 293 19.10 -12.52 5.25
N ALA A 294 19.71 -12.02 6.32
CA ALA A 294 19.70 -12.70 7.60
C ALA A 294 18.31 -12.60 8.24
N ALA A 295 17.98 -13.54 9.14
CA ALA A 295 16.78 -13.44 9.95
C ALA A 295 16.76 -12.12 10.75
N PRO A 296 15.63 -11.40 10.80
CA PRO A 296 15.54 -10.16 11.58
C PRO A 296 15.72 -10.45 13.08
N ALA A 297 16.56 -9.66 13.74
CA ALA A 297 16.86 -9.79 15.16
C ALA A 297 16.25 -8.62 15.95
N TYR A 298 14.92 -8.48 15.91
CA TYR A 298 14.23 -7.44 16.66
C TYR A 298 14.18 -7.79 18.16
N PRO A 299 14.41 -6.83 19.07
CA PRO A 299 14.18 -7.06 20.49
C PRO A 299 12.73 -7.46 20.71
N ALA A 300 12.50 -8.69 21.17
CA ALA A 300 11.17 -9.14 21.52
C ALA A 300 10.70 -8.36 22.77
N GLY A 301 9.72 -7.48 22.60
CA GLY A 301 8.99 -6.86 23.71
C GLY A 301 8.05 -7.84 24.43
N LEU A 302 7.99 -9.10 23.98
CA LEU A 302 7.17 -10.17 24.50
C LEU A 302 8.06 -11.28 25.10
N ALA A 303 7.88 -11.55 26.38
CA ALA A 303 8.44 -12.72 27.05
C ALA A 303 7.35 -13.79 27.17
N VAL A 304 7.66 -15.02 26.78
CA VAL A 304 6.74 -16.17 26.95
C VAL A 304 7.40 -17.20 27.85
N THR A 305 6.82 -17.40 29.03
CA THR A 305 7.26 -18.41 30.00
C THR A 305 6.35 -19.62 29.91
N LYS A 306 6.94 -20.81 29.77
CA LYS A 306 6.20 -22.07 29.74
C LYS A 306 5.83 -22.51 31.16
N GLY A 307 4.54 -22.72 31.41
CA GLY A 307 4.03 -23.36 32.61
C GLY A 307 3.84 -24.87 32.41
N LYS A 308 3.08 -25.50 33.32
CA LYS A 308 2.65 -26.89 33.15
C LYS A 308 1.59 -27.01 32.05
N GLY A 309 1.53 -28.15 31.37
CA GLY A 309 0.54 -28.41 30.31
C GLY A 309 0.52 -27.32 29.23
N LEU A 310 -0.67 -26.75 29.01
CA LEU A 310 -0.92 -25.66 28.07
C LEU A 310 -0.71 -24.26 28.69
N ALA A 311 -0.44 -24.15 30.01
CA ALA A 311 -0.21 -22.86 30.64
C ALA A 311 1.00 -22.15 30.02
N ARG A 312 0.82 -20.87 29.72
CA ARG A 312 1.88 -19.94 29.33
C ARG A 312 1.65 -18.64 30.07
N THR A 313 2.73 -17.93 30.38
CA THR A 313 2.63 -16.53 30.76
C THR A 313 3.26 -15.72 29.64
N VAL A 314 2.46 -14.88 28.99
CA VAL A 314 2.87 -13.96 27.92
C VAL A 314 2.92 -12.56 28.52
N GLU A 315 4.08 -11.92 28.48
CA GLU A 315 4.31 -10.66 29.17
C GLU A 315 4.99 -9.64 28.27
N ASN A 316 4.54 -8.39 28.34
CA ASN A 316 5.21 -7.23 27.73
C ASN A 316 5.30 -6.09 28.76
N PRO A 317 5.81 -4.88 28.41
CA PRO A 317 5.89 -3.77 29.37
C PRO A 317 4.54 -3.30 29.97
N PHE A 318 3.42 -3.62 29.32
CA PHE A 318 2.07 -3.13 29.68
C PHE A 318 1.20 -4.20 30.35
N TYR A 319 1.32 -5.45 29.91
CA TYR A 319 0.43 -6.54 30.32
C TYR A 319 1.22 -7.79 30.68
N ARG A 320 0.67 -8.58 31.58
CA ARG A 320 1.03 -9.98 31.79
C ARG A 320 -0.24 -10.82 31.66
N ILE A 321 -0.26 -11.69 30.66
CA ILE A 321 -1.37 -12.59 30.36
C ILE A 321 -0.96 -14.00 30.79
N THR A 322 -1.73 -14.63 31.67
CA THR A 322 -1.53 -16.01 32.07
C THR A 322 -2.59 -16.88 31.41
N LEU A 323 -2.16 -18.00 30.83
CA LEU A 323 -3.03 -19.01 30.23
C LEU A 323 -3.24 -20.20 31.19
N HIS A 324 -4.44 -20.77 31.14
CA HIS A 324 -4.85 -21.90 31.97
C HIS A 324 -4.08 -23.19 31.63
N GLU A 325 -3.75 -24.01 32.63
CA GLU A 325 -2.93 -25.22 32.48
C GLU A 325 -3.55 -26.29 31.60
N ALA A 326 -4.86 -26.52 31.72
CA ALA A 326 -5.53 -27.60 31.00
C ALA A 326 -5.98 -27.19 29.59
N SER A 327 -6.43 -25.95 29.41
CA SER A 327 -7.08 -25.48 28.18
C SER A 327 -6.22 -24.54 27.34
N GLY A 328 -5.23 -23.86 27.94
CA GLY A 328 -4.46 -22.81 27.26
C GLY A 328 -5.24 -21.52 27.03
N HIS A 329 -6.46 -21.40 27.58
CA HIS A 329 -7.27 -20.18 27.48
C HIS A 329 -6.73 -19.09 28.39
N ILE A 330 -7.00 -17.81 28.08
CA ILE A 330 -6.66 -16.69 28.96
C ILE A 330 -7.33 -16.91 30.33
N TYR A 331 -6.50 -16.94 31.37
CA TYR A 331 -6.88 -17.20 32.76
C TYR A 331 -6.81 -15.92 33.60
N GLU A 332 -5.81 -15.08 33.34
CA GLU A 332 -5.57 -13.81 34.02
C GLU A 332 -4.95 -12.81 33.04
N ILE A 333 -5.42 -11.57 33.06
CA ILE A 333 -4.78 -10.42 32.43
C ILE A 333 -4.43 -9.43 33.54
N PHE A 334 -3.15 -9.20 33.74
CA PHE A 334 -2.64 -8.19 34.66
C PHE A 334 -2.18 -6.97 33.88
N GLU A 335 -2.84 -5.83 34.07
CA GLU A 335 -2.47 -4.53 33.51
C GLU A 335 -1.51 -3.82 34.46
N LYS A 336 -0.28 -3.56 33.99
CA LYS A 336 0.84 -3.18 34.83
C LYS A 336 0.80 -1.71 35.27
N ALA A 337 0.24 -0.80 34.48
CA ALA A 337 0.26 0.62 34.81
C ALA A 337 -0.64 0.96 36.01
N THR A 338 -1.78 0.28 36.11
CA THR A 338 -2.75 0.44 37.21
C THR A 338 -2.64 -0.65 38.27
N GLY A 339 -1.95 -1.75 37.97
CA GLY A 339 -1.91 -2.94 38.84
C GLY A 339 -3.24 -3.69 38.88
N THR A 340 -4.12 -3.48 37.89
CA THR A 340 -5.42 -4.14 37.82
C THR A 340 -5.27 -5.56 37.31
N THR A 341 -5.81 -6.51 38.07
CA THR A 341 -5.95 -7.90 37.63
C THR A 341 -7.37 -8.13 37.13
N LEU A 342 -7.49 -8.56 35.88
CA LEU A 342 -8.71 -9.12 35.31
C LEU A 342 -8.54 -10.62 35.32
N GLU A 343 -9.26 -11.31 36.20
CA GLU A 343 -9.17 -12.77 36.33
C GLU A 343 -10.56 -13.39 36.41
N HIS A 344 -10.64 -14.65 35.98
CA HIS A 344 -11.86 -15.43 36.07
C HIS A 344 -11.52 -16.78 36.71
N LYS A 345 -11.42 -16.77 38.04
CA LYS A 345 -11.07 -17.95 38.86
C LYS A 345 -12.26 -18.52 39.63
N LEU A 346 -13.38 -17.79 39.64
CA LEU A 346 -14.60 -18.09 40.36
C LEU A 346 -15.77 -17.54 39.52
N GLU A 347 -16.61 -18.39 38.93
CA GLU A 347 -18.04 -18.41 39.28
C GLU A 347 -18.86 -19.44 38.50
N THR A 348 -19.93 -19.88 39.16
CA THR A 348 -20.83 -20.97 38.80
C THR A 348 -21.82 -20.67 37.66
N ASN A 349 -21.93 -19.44 37.12
CA ASN A 349 -22.92 -19.11 36.07
C ASN A 349 -22.63 -17.84 35.20
N GLY A 350 -21.52 -17.11 35.39
CA GLY A 350 -21.31 -15.74 34.86
C GLY A 350 -20.29 -15.61 33.72
N ALA A 351 -20.72 -15.80 32.47
CA ALA A 351 -19.82 -15.77 31.30
C ALA A 351 -19.24 -14.38 30.98
N VAL A 352 -17.90 -14.27 30.97
CA VAL A 352 -17.17 -13.27 30.15
C VAL A 352 -16.25 -14.02 29.20
N HIS A 353 -16.58 -13.94 27.91
CA HIS A 353 -15.88 -14.65 26.84
C HIS A 353 -14.71 -13.80 26.32
N TRP A 354 -13.47 -14.28 26.47
CA TRP A 354 -12.25 -13.60 25.99
C TRP A 354 -11.75 -14.11 24.64
N ASN A 355 -12.28 -15.24 24.14
CA ASN A 355 -11.89 -15.87 22.89
C ASN A 355 -12.97 -15.64 21.81
N PRO A 356 -12.65 -15.74 20.52
CA PRO A 356 -13.69 -15.85 19.49
C PRO A 356 -14.44 -17.19 19.65
N ASP A 357 -15.77 -17.13 19.69
CA ASP A 357 -16.64 -18.31 19.59
C ASP A 357 -16.31 -19.08 18.29
N VAL A 358 -15.96 -20.36 18.40
CA VAL A 358 -15.85 -21.22 17.23
C VAL A 358 -17.24 -21.75 16.90
N TYR A 359 -17.90 -21.12 15.94
CA TYR A 359 -19.14 -21.62 15.36
C TYR A 359 -18.84 -22.55 14.18
N ALA A 360 -19.17 -23.84 14.32
CA ALA A 360 -18.99 -24.85 13.27
C ALA A 360 -20.33 -25.52 12.91
N PRO A 361 -21.06 -25.04 11.87
CA PRO A 361 -22.23 -25.72 11.35
C PRO A 361 -21.92 -27.17 10.94
N PRO A 362 -22.84 -28.14 11.16
CA PRO A 362 -24.25 -27.98 11.53
C PRO A 362 -24.52 -27.98 13.04
N HIS A 363 -23.49 -27.86 13.87
CA HIS A 363 -23.67 -27.94 15.32
C HIS A 363 -24.38 -26.69 15.86
N ALA A 364 -25.31 -26.91 16.79
CA ALA A 364 -25.94 -25.82 17.54
C ALA A 364 -24.86 -24.99 18.23
N TRP A 365 -25.12 -23.70 18.42
CA TRP A 365 -24.23 -22.84 19.19
C TRP A 365 -24.01 -23.45 20.59
N TYR A 366 -22.80 -23.90 20.88
CA TYR A 366 -22.40 -24.43 22.18
C TYR A 366 -21.56 -23.39 22.91
N HIS A 367 -21.93 -23.09 24.17
CA HIS A 367 -21.12 -22.28 25.06
C HIS A 367 -20.09 -23.17 25.74
N SER A 368 -18.81 -22.88 25.54
CA SER A 368 -17.74 -23.48 26.30
C SER A 368 -17.62 -22.77 27.66
N SER A 369 -18.62 -22.96 28.53
CA SER A 369 -18.74 -22.30 29.84
C SER A 369 -18.07 -23.08 30.98
N ASP A 370 -17.95 -24.40 30.85
CA ASP A 370 -17.32 -25.27 31.83
C ASP A 370 -16.16 -26.05 31.16
N TRP A 371 -14.92 -25.80 31.58
CA TRP A 371 -13.73 -26.59 31.24
C TRP A 371 -13.09 -27.14 32.50
#